data_AF-A0A0H2ZQY2-F1
#
_entry.id   AF-A0A0H2ZQY2-F1
#
_cell.length_a   1.000
_cell.length_b   1.000
_cell.length_c   1.000
_cell.angle_alpha   90.00
_cell.angle_beta   90.00
_cell.angle_gamma   90.00
#
_symmetry.space_group_name_H-M   'P 1'
#
loop_
_entity.id
_entity.type
_entity.pdbx_description
1 polymer ?
#
loop_
_entity_poly.entity_id
_entity_poly.type
_entity_poly.pdbx_seq_one_letter_code
_entity_poly.pdbx_strand_id
1 'polypeptide(L)'
;MSDNTVRVDPVVMQGAAASLSGAAEHLSAQLGQLDDQVGQMLGGWQGASGSAYAAAWELWHRGAREVQLGLAMLARLVGQAGEAYASNEAGAAQAERAVRGG
;
A
#
# COMPACT_ATOMS: atom_id res chain seq x y z
N MET A 1 -32.97 -4.57 13.05
CA MET A 1 -31.94 -3.89 12.24
C MET A 1 -30.65 -4.61 12.52
N SER A 2 -30.12 -5.32 11.53
CA SER A 2 -29.00 -6.23 11.73
C SER A 2 -27.74 -5.46 12.10
N ASP A 3 -27.10 -5.92 13.16
CA ASP A 3 -25.83 -5.46 13.70
C ASP A 3 -24.72 -5.69 12.66
N ASN A 4 -24.52 -4.72 11.76
CA ASN A 4 -23.46 -4.74 10.74
C ASN A 4 -22.13 -4.22 11.32
N THR A 5 -21.88 -4.43 12.63
CA THR A 5 -20.55 -4.22 13.18
C THR A 5 -19.65 -5.31 12.63
N VAL A 6 -19.01 -5.01 11.50
CA VAL A 6 -17.83 -5.74 11.06
C VAL A 6 -16.78 -5.57 12.17
N ARG A 7 -16.71 -6.54 13.09
CA ARG A 7 -15.61 -6.65 14.06
C ARG A 7 -14.39 -7.16 13.31
N VAL A 8 -13.67 -6.25 12.67
CA VAL A 8 -12.32 -6.57 12.22
C VAL A 8 -11.39 -6.34 13.40
N ASP A 9 -10.58 -7.34 13.71
CA ASP A 9 -9.54 -7.25 14.72
C ASP A 9 -8.51 -6.18 14.32
N PRO A 10 -8.27 -5.13 15.13
CA PRO A 10 -7.27 -4.10 14.86
C PRO A 10 -5.88 -4.67 14.55
N VAL A 11 -5.50 -5.81 15.14
CA VAL A 11 -4.22 -6.49 14.88
C VAL A 11 -4.15 -7.01 13.45
N VAL A 12 -5.25 -7.55 12.93
CA VAL A 12 -5.33 -8.01 11.53
C VAL A 12 -5.20 -6.83 10.56
N MET A 13 -5.80 -5.69 10.89
CA MET A 13 -5.66 -4.46 10.08
C MET A 13 -4.22 -3.97 10.05
N GLN A 14 -3.55 -3.91 11.20
CA GLN A 14 -2.15 -3.51 11.28
C GLN A 14 -1.24 -4.46 10.49
N GLY A 15 -1.46 -5.78 10.58
CA GLY A 15 -0.73 -6.77 9.80
C GLY A 15 -0.94 -6.60 8.28
N ALA A 16 -2.17 -6.32 7.85
CA ALA A 16 -2.48 -6.07 6.44
C ALA A 16 -1.84 -4.76 5.95
N ALA A 17 -1.87 -3.70 6.75
CA ALA A 17 -1.21 -2.43 6.45
C ALA A 17 0.31 -2.61 6.27
N ALA A 18 0.96 -3.33 7.19
CA ALA A 18 2.39 -3.61 7.10
C ALA A 18 2.74 -4.44 5.86
N SER A 19 1.93 -5.46 5.55
CA SER A 19 2.12 -6.30 4.36
C SER A 19 1.98 -5.50 3.06
N LEU A 20 0.98 -4.62 2.97
CA LEU A 20 0.76 -3.75 1.82
C LEU A 20 1.90 -2.72 1.66
N SER A 21 2.40 -2.14 2.76
CA SER A 21 3.54 -1.22 2.72
C SER A 21 4.80 -1.93 2.22
N GLY A 22 5.10 -3.11 2.78
CA GLY A 22 6.25 -3.90 2.35
C GLY A 22 6.16 -4.32 0.88
N ALA A 23 4.97 -4.67 0.40
CA ALA A 23 4.75 -4.97 -1.02
C ALA A 23 4.97 -3.74 -1.91
N ALA A 24 4.52 -2.55 -1.49
CA ALA A 24 4.74 -1.31 -2.23
C ALA A 24 6.23 -0.93 -2.30
N GLU A 25 6.96 -1.06 -1.19
CA GLU A 25 8.40 -0.80 -1.11
C GLU A 25 9.20 -1.78 -1.99
N HIS A 26 8.89 -3.08 -1.89
CA HIS A 26 9.53 -4.10 -2.71
C HIS A 26 9.27 -3.87 -4.20
N LEU A 27 8.02 -3.58 -4.59
CA LEU A 27 7.67 -3.26 -5.96
C LEU A 27 8.45 -2.02 -6.45
N SER A 28 8.54 -0.96 -5.64
CA SER A 28 9.32 0.24 -5.99
C SER A 28 10.79 -0.09 -6.28
N ALA A 29 11.41 -0.94 -5.46
CA ALA A 29 12.80 -1.34 -5.65
C ALA A 29 12.99 -2.15 -6.94
N GLN A 30 12.10 -3.12 -7.20
CA GLN A 30 12.13 -3.93 -8.43
C GLN A 30 11.92 -3.08 -9.68
N LEU A 31 10.99 -2.12 -9.64
CA LEU A 31 10.73 -1.21 -10.76
C LEU A 31 11.95 -0.35 -11.05
N GLY A 32 12.63 0.18 -10.03
CA GLY A 32 13.88 0.93 -10.22
C GLY A 32 14.98 0.10 -10.87
N GLN A 33 15.20 -1.13 -10.38
CA GLN A 33 16.20 -2.04 -10.97
C GLN A 33 15.91 -2.39 -12.42
N LEU A 34 14.63 -2.53 -12.78
CA LEU A 34 14.24 -2.86 -14.14
C LEU A 34 14.33 -1.64 -15.07
N ASP A 35 13.98 -0.46 -14.59
CA ASP A 35 14.15 0.81 -15.31
C ASP A 35 15.62 1.07 -15.65
N ASP A 36 16.54 0.81 -14.70
CA ASP A 36 17.98 0.91 -14.94
C ASP A 36 18.45 -0.05 -16.04
N GLN A 37 18.00 -1.31 -15.99
CA GLN A 37 18.35 -2.33 -17.00
C GLN A 37 17.84 -1.96 -18.39
N VAL A 38 16.59 -1.51 -18.48
CA VAL A 38 15.98 -1.11 -19.76
C VAL A 38 16.63 0.17 -20.29
N GLY A 39 16.96 1.12 -19.42
CA GLY A 39 17.70 2.33 -19.77
C GLY A 39 19.06 2.02 -20.40
N GLN A 40 19.82 1.08 -19.81
CA GLN A 40 21.10 0.62 -20.37
C GLN A 40 20.93 -0.03 -21.75
N MET A 41 19.93 -0.91 -21.92
CA MET A 41 19.62 -1.55 -23.19
C MET A 41 19.26 -0.51 -24.27
N LEU A 42 18.39 0.45 -23.94
CA LEU A 42 17.95 1.50 -24.87
C LEU A 42 19.08 2.48 -25.23
N GLY A 43 20.08 2.66 -24.38
CA GLY A 43 21.27 3.44 -24.71
C GLY A 43 22.02 2.91 -25.94
N GLY A 44 22.02 1.59 -26.14
CA GLY A 44 22.64 0.94 -27.31
C GLY A 44 21.70 0.67 -28.48
N TRP A 45 20.39 0.74 -28.27
CA TRP A 45 19.38 0.37 -29.27
C TRP A 45 18.65 1.59 -29.83
N GLN A 46 19.18 2.14 -30.93
CA GLN A 46 18.63 3.32 -31.60
C GLN A 46 17.82 2.96 -32.86
N GLY A 47 17.02 3.91 -33.35
CA GLY A 47 16.16 3.76 -34.52
C GLY A 47 14.68 3.65 -34.17
N ALA A 48 13.84 3.42 -35.19
CA ALA A 48 12.39 3.44 -35.05
C ALA A 48 11.87 2.38 -34.06
N SER A 49 12.46 1.18 -34.06
CA SER A 49 12.08 0.10 -33.14
C SER A 49 12.47 0.39 -31.69
N GLY A 50 13.68 0.91 -31.46
CA GLY A 50 14.11 1.36 -30.13
C GLY A 50 13.23 2.49 -29.59
N SER A 51 12.85 3.44 -30.44
CA SER A 51 11.95 4.54 -30.05
C SER A 51 10.54 4.05 -29.70
N ALA A 52 9.99 3.11 -30.48
CA ALA A 52 8.69 2.50 -30.19
C ALA A 52 8.71 1.70 -28.89
N TYR A 53 9.78 0.94 -28.64
CA TYR A 53 9.96 0.23 -27.39
C TYR A 53 10.09 1.18 -26.19
N ALA A 54 10.89 2.24 -26.31
CA ALA A 54 11.05 3.24 -25.26
C ALA A 54 9.71 3.89 -24.86
N ALA A 55 8.87 4.22 -25.84
CA ALA A 55 7.54 4.76 -25.56
C ALA A 55 6.63 3.74 -24.84
N ALA A 56 6.65 2.47 -25.26
CA ALA A 56 5.88 1.42 -24.60
C ALA A 56 6.38 1.15 -23.17
N TRP A 57 7.70 1.15 -22.97
CA TRP A 57 8.35 1.02 -21.68
C TRP A 57 7.92 2.13 -20.72
N GLU A 58 7.95 3.36 -21.20
CA GLU A 58 7.62 4.54 -20.43
C GLU A 58 6.17 4.54 -19.96
N LEU A 59 5.23 4.14 -20.83
CA LEU A 59 3.82 3.93 -20.47
C LEU A 59 3.66 2.84 -19.40
N TRP A 60 4.31 1.69 -19.59
CA TRP A 60 4.25 0.60 -18.63
C TRP A 60 4.81 1.01 -17.26
N HIS A 61 5.96 1.70 -17.24
CA HIS A 61 6.62 2.12 -16.01
C HIS A 61 5.78 3.14 -15.23
N ARG A 62 5.10 4.07 -15.91
CA ARG A 62 4.11 4.94 -15.26
C ARG A 62 2.99 4.15 -14.59
N GLY A 63 2.36 3.23 -15.32
CA GLY A 63 1.28 2.39 -14.76
C GLY A 63 1.74 1.55 -13.57
N ALA A 64 2.97 1.02 -13.62
CA ALA A 64 3.53 0.27 -12.50
C ALA A 64 3.75 1.14 -11.25
N ARG A 65 4.16 2.41 -11.42
CA ARG A 65 4.24 3.38 -10.32
C ARG A 65 2.86 3.72 -9.74
N GLU A 66 1.81 3.77 -10.57
CA GLU A 66 0.44 3.96 -10.08
C GLU A 66 -0.02 2.80 -9.20
N VAL A 67 0.31 1.55 -9.56
CA VAL A 67 0.04 0.37 -8.72
C VAL A 67 0.78 0.46 -7.38
N GLN A 68 2.07 0.82 -7.40
CA GLN A 68 2.86 1.01 -6.19
C GLN A 68 2.25 2.09 -5.28
N LEU A 69 1.85 3.23 -5.84
CA LEU A 69 1.18 4.31 -5.11
C LEU A 69 -0.14 3.81 -4.49
N GLY A 70 -0.95 3.09 -5.27
CA GLY A 70 -2.22 2.53 -4.80
C GLY A 70 -2.04 1.60 -3.60
N LEU A 71 -1.04 0.72 -3.64
CA LEU A 71 -0.71 -0.16 -2.51
C LEU A 71 -0.28 0.63 -1.27
N ALA A 72 0.56 1.65 -1.43
CA ALA A 72 0.99 2.51 -0.32
C ALA A 72 -0.19 3.30 0.29
N MET A 73 -1.12 3.77 -0.55
CA MET A 73 -2.34 4.44 -0.08
C MET A 73 -3.25 3.49 0.69
N LEU A 74 -3.45 2.27 0.18
CA LEU A 74 -4.25 1.24 0.85
C LEU A 74 -3.63 0.86 2.20
N ALA A 75 -2.30 0.67 2.26
CA ALA A 75 -1.58 0.42 3.50
C ALA A 75 -1.87 1.50 4.55
N ARG A 76 -1.76 2.78 4.16
CA ARG A 76 -2.04 3.93 5.03
C ARG A 76 -3.48 3.93 5.53
N LEU A 77 -4.46 3.75 4.64
CA LEU A 77 -5.88 3.79 5.01
C LEU A 77 -6.24 2.65 5.97
N VAL A 78 -5.73 1.45 5.73
CA VAL A 78 -5.97 0.29 6.61
C VAL A 78 -5.30 0.50 7.97
N GLY A 79 -4.07 1.04 8.01
CA GLY A 79 -3.37 1.35 9.25
C GLY A 79 -4.12 2.39 10.10
N GLN A 80 -4.56 3.48 9.48
CA GLN A 80 -5.36 4.53 10.14
C GLN A 80 -6.67 3.98 10.71
N ALA A 81 -7.36 3.11 9.95
CA ALA A 81 -8.58 2.48 10.43
C ALA A 81 -8.30 1.55 11.62
N GLY A 82 -7.22 0.76 11.58
CA GLY A 82 -6.81 -0.09 12.71
C GLY A 82 -6.50 0.69 13.98
N GLU A 83 -5.79 1.82 13.87
CA GLU A 83 -5.54 2.74 15.00
C GLU A 83 -6.83 3.30 15.60
N ALA A 84 -7.75 3.76 14.75
CA ALA A 84 -9.04 4.29 15.18
C ALA A 84 -9.86 3.24 15.97
N TYR A 85 -9.91 1.99 15.48
CA TYR A 85 -10.60 0.91 16.20
C TYR A 85 -9.96 0.60 17.56
N ALA A 86 -8.63 0.47 17.61
CA ALA A 86 -7.93 0.21 18.87
C ALA A 86 -8.14 1.33 19.91
N SER A 87 -8.15 2.59 19.47
CA SER A 87 -8.39 3.74 20.35
C SER A 87 -9.83 3.75 20.92
N ASN A 88 -10.82 3.41 20.10
CA ASN A 88 -12.22 3.34 20.52
C ASN A 88 -12.46 2.21 21.54
N GLU A 89 -11.86 1.03 21.32
CA GLU A 89 -11.96 -0.08 22.28
C GLU A 89 -11.31 0.27 23.62
N ALA A 90 -10.13 0.91 23.60
CA ALA A 90 -9.46 1.35 24.82
C ALA A 90 -10.30 2.36 25.62
N GLY A 91 -10.90 3.35 24.93
CA GLY A 91 -11.79 4.34 25.55
C GLY A 91 -13.06 3.72 26.14
N ALA A 92 -13.71 2.82 25.41
CA ALA A 92 -14.89 2.10 25.88
C ALA A 92 -14.57 1.25 27.13
N ALA A 93 -13.45 0.53 27.12
CA ALA A 93 -13.02 -0.28 28.26
C ALA A 93 -12.66 0.58 29.50
N GLN A 94 -12.16 1.81 29.32
CA GLN A 94 -11.93 2.74 30.42
C GLN A 94 -13.24 3.26 31.02
N ALA A 95 -14.20 3.64 30.17
CA ALA A 95 -15.52 4.09 30.60
C ALA A 95 -16.26 2.98 31.37
N GLU A 96 -16.18 1.73 30.90
CA GLU A 96 -16.79 0.59 31.59
C GLU A 96 -16.18 0.33 32.97
N ARG A 97 -14.85 0.43 33.09
CA ARG A 97 -14.17 0.32 34.40
C ARG A 97 -14.56 1.44 35.35
N ALA A 98 -14.72 2.65 34.85
CA ALA A 98 -15.16 3.80 35.66
C ALA A 98 -16.59 3.60 36.18
N VAL A 99 -17.50 3.06 35.36
CA VAL A 99 -18.88 2.73 35.79
C VAL A 99 -18.92 1.59 36.80
N ARG A 100 -18.07 0.56 36.65
CA ARG A 100 -18.05 -0.60 37.57
C ARG A 100 -17.33 -0.33 38.90
N GLY A 101 -16.47 0.68 38.95
CA GLY A 101 -15.71 1.06 40.14
C GLY A 101 -16.30 2.24 40.94
N GLY A 102 -17.39 2.84 40.46
CA GLY A 102 -18.11 3.95 41.10
C GLY A 102 -19.37 3.52 41.83
#